data_AF-A0A2D7RPZ0-F1
#
_entry.id   AF-A0A2D7RPZ0-F1
#
_cell.length_a   1.000
_cell.length_b   1.000
_cell.length_c   1.000
_cell.angle_alpha   90.00
_cell.angle_beta   90.00
_cell.angle_gamma   90.00
#
_symmetry.space_group_name_H-M   'P 1'
#
loop_
_entity.id
_entity.type
_entity.pdbx_description
1 polymer ?
#
loop_
_entity_poly.entity_id
_entity_poly.type
_entity_poly.pdbx_seq_one_letter_code
_entity_poly.pdbx_strand_id
1 'polypeptide(L)'
;MNIEKTALNTNLEAAEEICRQLKLRDLSGLIVIDFIDMQNFYNKRLVEKKMRECVRKDRARIQLGRISNFGLLEMTRQRLREGSIKWETNLSIESFSQKIIKKIQLFALENKTKIVNTYLPHKMIKYLEINFSKEINYLQKKHLLKINLISAPNLLIPEFKVELLNKSKKVIKKFEFLKNIEDEKLTPNKDKPKIVKKNESKTIKEKKIKKKSKTLRTLWTRKKAS
;
A
#
# COMPACT_ATOMS: atom_id res chain seq x y z
N MET A 1 32.09 5.71 -32.40
CA MET A 1 30.76 5.68 -31.76
C MET A 1 30.67 6.90 -30.86
N ASN A 2 29.75 7.84 -31.12
CA ASN A 2 29.64 9.04 -30.28
C ASN A 2 28.78 8.71 -29.05
N ILE A 3 29.44 8.35 -27.95
CA ILE A 3 28.82 7.95 -26.68
C ILE A 3 27.89 9.04 -26.15
N GLU A 4 28.24 10.31 -26.34
CA GLU A 4 27.45 11.46 -25.88
C GLU A 4 26.12 11.58 -26.64
N LYS A 5 26.13 11.33 -27.96
CA LYS A 5 24.90 11.34 -28.77
C LYS A 5 23.92 10.23 -28.35
N THR A 6 24.46 9.04 -28.06
CA THR A 6 23.64 7.93 -27.56
C THR A 6 23.06 8.25 -26.19
N ALA A 7 23.86 8.79 -25.26
CA ALA A 7 23.39 9.20 -23.94
C ALA A 7 22.26 10.25 -24.02
N LEU A 8 22.41 11.27 -24.87
CA LEU A 8 21.36 12.27 -25.10
C LEU A 8 20.06 11.63 -25.62
N ASN A 9 20.15 10.79 -26.65
CA ASN A 9 18.97 10.16 -27.25
C ASN A 9 18.23 9.28 -26.22
N THR A 10 18.96 8.44 -25.49
CA THR A 10 18.38 7.59 -24.44
C THR A 10 17.71 8.43 -23.34
N ASN A 11 18.35 9.52 -22.89
CA ASN A 11 17.76 10.39 -21.89
C ASN A 11 16.48 11.12 -22.39
N LEU A 12 16.42 11.48 -23.68
CA LEU A 12 15.23 12.10 -24.28
C LEU A 12 14.05 11.11 -24.37
N GLU A 13 14.33 9.85 -24.73
CA GLU A 13 13.33 8.78 -24.73
C GLU A 13 12.87 8.46 -23.30
N ALA A 14 13.82 8.36 -22.36
CA ALA A 14 13.53 8.14 -20.95
C ALA A 14 12.65 9.25 -20.36
N ALA A 15 12.90 10.52 -20.70
CA ALA A 15 12.08 11.64 -20.26
C ALA A 15 10.60 11.50 -20.66
N GLU A 16 10.34 11.02 -21.88
CA GLU A 16 8.99 10.77 -22.37
C GLU A 16 8.32 9.61 -21.65
N GLU A 17 9.05 8.50 -21.48
CA GLU A 17 8.54 7.30 -20.82
C GLU A 17 8.29 7.51 -19.33
N ILE A 18 9.16 8.24 -18.63
CA ILE A 18 8.97 8.63 -17.23
C ILE A 18 7.65 9.39 -17.09
N CYS A 19 7.41 10.41 -17.92
CA CYS A 19 6.18 11.19 -17.88
C CYS A 19 4.92 10.34 -18.13
N ARG A 20 5.03 9.33 -18.99
CA ARG A 20 3.95 8.36 -19.23
C ARG A 20 3.70 7.50 -18.00
N GLN A 21 4.75 6.95 -17.38
CA GLN A 21 4.66 6.09 -16.19
C GLN A 21 4.12 6.84 -14.97
N LEU A 22 4.51 8.10 -14.77
CA LEU A 22 3.99 8.96 -13.69
C LEU A 22 2.46 9.02 -13.70
N LYS A 23 1.87 9.12 -14.90
CA LYS A 23 0.40 9.16 -15.09
C LYS A 23 -0.24 7.79 -14.91
N LEU A 24 0.35 6.74 -15.48
CA LEU A 24 -0.23 5.40 -15.44
C LEU A 24 -0.24 4.80 -14.04
N ARG A 25 0.80 5.09 -13.26
CA ARG A 25 0.99 4.56 -11.90
C ARG A 25 0.48 5.51 -10.82
N ASP A 26 -0.06 6.67 -11.20
CA ASP A 26 -0.44 7.77 -10.30
C ASP A 26 0.66 8.11 -9.26
N LEU A 27 1.94 8.07 -9.69
CA LEU A 27 3.10 8.38 -8.82
C LEU A 27 3.05 9.84 -8.38
N SER A 28 3.30 10.09 -7.10
CA SER A 28 3.10 11.41 -6.49
C SER A 28 4.13 11.66 -5.39
N GLY A 29 4.34 12.92 -5.02
CA GLY A 29 5.35 13.34 -4.06
C GLY A 29 6.64 13.81 -4.73
N LEU A 30 7.74 13.75 -3.99
CA LEU A 30 9.08 14.04 -4.49
C LEU A 30 9.58 12.85 -5.32
N ILE A 31 10.07 13.14 -6.52
CA ILE A 31 10.58 12.16 -7.47
C ILE A 31 11.95 12.66 -7.92
N VAL A 32 12.93 11.77 -7.84
CA VAL A 32 14.32 12.03 -8.25
C VAL A 32 14.64 11.11 -9.41
N ILE A 33 15.15 11.68 -10.49
CA ILE A 33 15.48 10.96 -11.73
C ILE A 33 16.98 11.07 -11.93
N ASP A 34 17.64 9.93 -12.05
CA ASP A 34 19.07 9.83 -12.36
C ASP A 34 19.23 9.60 -13.87
N PHE A 35 19.63 10.64 -14.61
CA PHE A 35 19.87 10.54 -16.05
C PHE A 35 21.30 10.11 -16.33
N ILE A 36 21.56 9.51 -17.50
CA ILE A 36 22.93 9.20 -17.91
C ILE A 36 23.74 10.50 -18.00
N ASP A 37 24.94 10.50 -17.43
CA ASP A 37 25.82 11.67 -17.40
C ASP A 37 26.07 12.25 -18.80
N MET A 38 25.92 13.58 -18.89
CA MET A 38 26.18 14.35 -20.10
C MET A 38 27.14 15.49 -19.77
N GLN A 39 28.30 15.51 -20.44
CA GLN A 39 29.31 16.55 -20.26
C GLN A 39 28.82 17.92 -20.75
N ASN A 40 28.16 17.96 -21.91
CA ASN A 40 27.64 19.19 -22.46
C ASN A 40 26.37 19.67 -21.73
N PHE A 41 26.42 20.89 -21.21
CA PHE A 41 25.28 21.53 -20.55
C PHE A 41 24.09 21.78 -21.48
N TYR A 42 24.33 21.92 -22.78
CA TYR A 42 23.28 22.01 -23.79
C TYR A 42 22.42 20.74 -23.82
N ASN A 43 23.04 19.57 -23.76
CA ASN A 43 22.36 18.27 -23.77
C ASN A 43 21.50 18.10 -22.51
N LYS A 44 22.00 18.51 -21.34
CA LYS A 44 21.21 18.58 -20.09
C LYS A 44 19.96 19.46 -20.24
N ARG A 45 20.11 20.66 -20.80
CA ARG A 45 18.98 21.57 -21.06
C ARG A 45 17.94 21.00 -22.02
N LEU A 46 18.36 20.23 -23.03
CA LEU A 46 17.43 19.57 -23.95
C LEU A 46 16.56 18.53 -23.24
N VAL A 47 17.17 17.72 -22.36
CA VAL A 47 16.44 16.73 -21.56
C VAL A 47 15.46 17.41 -20.59
N GLU A 48 15.90 18.46 -19.89
CA GLU A 48 15.02 19.28 -19.03
C GLU A 48 13.84 19.88 -19.80
N LYS A 49 14.09 20.37 -21.02
CA LYS A 49 13.04 20.92 -21.89
C LYS A 49 12.04 19.86 -22.32
N LYS A 50 12.52 18.68 -22.72
CA LYS A 50 11.68 17.53 -23.09
C LYS A 50 10.82 17.09 -21.90
N MET A 51 11.39 16.98 -20.70
CA MET A 51 10.64 16.70 -19.47
C MET A 51 9.52 17.74 -19.25
N ARG A 52 9.84 19.03 -19.37
CA ARG A 52 8.85 20.13 -19.23
C ARG A 52 7.72 20.02 -20.25
N GLU A 53 8.02 19.64 -21.48
CA GLU A 53 7.01 19.45 -22.53
C GLU A 53 6.11 18.25 -22.25
N CYS A 54 6.67 17.12 -21.80
CA CYS A 54 5.91 15.90 -21.53
C CYS A 54 4.98 16.03 -20.31
N VAL A 55 5.40 16.73 -19.24
CA VAL A 55 4.56 16.93 -18.04
C VAL A 55 3.42 17.93 -18.23
N ARG A 56 3.49 18.83 -19.22
CA ARG A 56 2.40 19.81 -19.48
C ARG A 56 1.05 19.15 -19.75
N LYS A 57 1.06 17.92 -20.26
CA LYS A 57 -0.14 17.12 -20.52
C LYS A 57 -0.63 16.36 -19.27
N ASP A 58 -0.02 16.54 -18.11
CA ASP A 58 -0.47 15.91 -16.85
C ASP A 58 -1.57 16.75 -16.20
N ARG A 59 -2.49 16.08 -15.53
CA ARG A 59 -3.57 16.71 -14.75
C ARG A 59 -3.08 17.18 -13.38
N ALA A 60 -2.05 16.52 -12.84
CA ALA A 60 -1.48 16.86 -11.55
C ALA A 60 -0.59 18.11 -11.66
N ARG A 61 -0.60 18.97 -10.62
CA ARG A 61 0.37 20.06 -10.52
C ARG A 61 1.77 19.46 -10.37
N ILE A 62 2.67 19.83 -11.27
CA ILE A 62 4.05 19.36 -11.29
C ILE A 62 5.00 20.55 -11.18
N GLN A 63 5.98 20.43 -10.30
CA GLN A 63 7.11 21.34 -10.18
C GLN A 63 8.38 20.60 -10.61
N LEU A 64 9.01 21.07 -11.68
CA LEU A 64 10.28 20.52 -12.18
C LEU A 64 11.45 21.40 -11.72
N GLY A 65 12.48 20.79 -11.18
CA GLY A 65 13.78 21.41 -10.94
C GLY A 65 14.68 21.39 -12.18
N ARG A 66 15.98 21.59 -11.95
CA ARG A 66 17.05 21.42 -12.94
C ARG A 66 17.84 20.15 -12.62
N ILE A 67 18.63 19.68 -13.59
CA ILE A 67 19.62 18.62 -13.34
C ILE A 67 20.70 19.19 -12.42
N SER A 68 20.85 18.58 -11.26
CA SER A 68 21.85 18.90 -10.24
C SER A 68 23.27 18.65 -10.74
N ASN A 69 24.25 19.17 -10.03
CA ASN A 69 25.66 18.85 -10.26
C ASN A 69 25.96 17.35 -10.07
N PHE A 70 25.13 16.65 -9.29
CA PHE A 70 25.18 15.20 -9.11
C PHE A 70 24.49 14.40 -10.23
N GLY A 71 24.03 15.04 -11.33
CA GLY A 71 23.33 14.36 -12.43
C GLY A 71 21.84 14.09 -12.19
N LEU A 72 21.33 14.39 -10.99
CA LEU A 72 19.96 14.11 -10.59
C LEU A 72 18.99 15.25 -10.93
N LEU A 73 17.83 14.93 -11.52
CA LEU A 73 16.71 15.86 -11.68
C LEU A 73 15.67 15.64 -10.59
N GLU A 74 15.36 16.69 -9.85
CA GLU A 74 14.32 16.68 -8.81
C GLU A 74 13.00 17.22 -9.37
N MET A 75 11.88 16.58 -9.01
CA MET A 75 10.55 17.07 -9.33
C MET A 75 9.53 16.71 -8.26
N THR A 76 8.51 17.53 -8.09
CA THR A 76 7.37 17.25 -7.22
C THR A 76 6.11 17.12 -8.05
N ARG A 77 5.32 16.06 -7.81
CA ARG A 77 4.00 15.86 -8.44
C ARG A 77 2.91 15.76 -7.39
N GLN A 78 1.87 16.58 -7.52
CA GLN A 78 0.71 16.58 -6.62
C GLN A 78 -0.01 15.23 -6.65
N ARG A 79 -0.38 14.73 -5.46
CA ARG A 79 -1.21 13.53 -5.31
C ARG A 79 -2.67 13.84 -5.60
N LEU A 80 -3.25 13.18 -6.60
CA LEU A 80 -4.67 13.35 -6.97
C LEU A 80 -5.58 12.29 -6.36
N ARG A 81 -5.05 11.07 -6.13
CA ARG A 81 -5.77 9.92 -5.59
C ARG A 81 -4.84 9.12 -4.69
N GLU A 82 -5.40 8.21 -3.89
CA GLU A 82 -4.58 7.18 -3.25
C GLU A 82 -3.96 6.30 -4.34
N GLY A 83 -2.63 6.22 -4.36
CA GLY A 83 -1.90 5.50 -5.40
C GLY A 83 -2.26 4.02 -5.42
N SER A 84 -2.35 3.43 -6.60
CA SER A 84 -2.64 2.00 -6.79
C SER A 84 -1.52 1.09 -6.29
N ILE A 85 -0.33 1.63 -6.05
CA ILE A 85 0.85 0.89 -5.62
C ILE A 85 0.93 0.95 -4.09
N LYS A 86 0.65 -0.18 -3.44
CA LYS A 86 1.07 -0.45 -2.06
C LYS A 86 2.46 -1.07 -2.10
N TRP A 87 3.44 -0.39 -1.51
CA TRP A 87 4.78 -0.93 -1.37
C TRP A 87 4.80 -1.94 -0.23
N GLU A 88 4.96 -3.23 -0.55
CA GLU A 88 5.18 -4.26 0.46
C GLU A 88 6.66 -4.53 0.65
N THR A 89 7.16 -4.38 1.88
CA THR A 89 8.51 -4.81 2.23
C THR A 89 8.53 -6.31 2.40
N ASN A 90 8.99 -7.02 1.37
CA ASN A 90 9.24 -8.46 1.46
C ASN A 90 10.59 -8.70 2.13
N LEU A 91 10.59 -9.27 3.34
CA LEU A 91 11.84 -9.69 3.97
C LEU A 91 12.37 -10.95 3.29
N SER A 92 13.68 -11.00 3.08
CA SER A 92 14.36 -12.25 2.71
C SER A 92 14.25 -13.27 3.85
N ILE A 93 14.44 -14.55 3.51
CA ILE A 93 14.44 -15.64 4.51
C ILE A 93 15.47 -15.38 5.61
N GLU A 94 16.64 -14.85 5.24
CA GLU A 94 17.72 -14.53 6.17
C GLU A 94 17.33 -13.42 7.14
N SER A 95 16.92 -12.26 6.62
CA SER A 95 16.55 -11.11 7.47
C SER A 95 15.36 -11.46 8.36
N PHE A 96 14.41 -12.23 7.84
CA PHE A 96 13.27 -12.68 8.63
C PHE A 96 13.67 -13.70 9.70
N SER A 97 14.60 -14.61 9.41
CA SER A 97 15.12 -15.58 10.40
C SER A 97 15.75 -14.88 11.59
N GLN A 98 16.61 -13.89 11.36
CA GLN A 98 17.20 -13.07 12.43
C GLN A 98 16.14 -12.33 13.23
N LYS A 99 15.16 -11.72 12.53
CA LYS A 99 14.01 -11.03 13.16
C LYS A 99 13.23 -11.97 14.08
N ILE A 100 12.97 -13.21 13.65
CA ILE A 100 12.25 -14.21 14.45
C ILE A 100 13.03 -14.59 15.70
N ILE A 101 14.33 -14.84 15.59
CA ILE A 101 15.18 -15.16 16.74
C ILE A 101 15.12 -14.04 17.79
N LYS A 102 15.26 -12.78 17.36
CA LYS A 102 15.18 -11.63 18.29
C LYS A 102 13.78 -11.45 18.86
N LYS A 103 12.72 -11.68 18.08
CA LYS A 103 11.33 -11.66 18.59
C LYS A 103 11.08 -12.76 19.61
N ILE A 104 11.52 -13.99 19.36
CA ILE A 104 11.41 -15.10 20.32
C ILE A 104 12.12 -14.74 21.62
N GLN A 105 13.33 -14.20 21.53
CA GLN A 105 14.09 -13.76 22.70
C GLN A 105 13.34 -12.68 23.49
N LEU A 106 12.82 -11.65 22.81
CA LEU A 106 12.05 -10.57 23.43
C LEU A 106 10.81 -11.11 24.15
N PHE A 107 9.99 -11.89 23.45
CA PHE A 107 8.75 -12.45 23.98
C PHE A 107 8.99 -13.38 25.17
N ALA A 108 10.07 -14.16 25.14
CA ALA A 108 10.42 -15.05 26.23
C ALA A 108 10.84 -14.28 27.50
N LEU A 109 11.58 -13.19 27.34
CA LEU A 109 12.06 -12.36 28.45
C LEU A 109 10.93 -11.57 29.11
N GLU A 110 10.09 -10.90 28.31
CA GLU A 110 8.97 -10.09 28.83
C GLU A 110 7.98 -10.92 29.67
N ASN A 111 7.70 -12.14 29.23
CA ASN A 111 6.68 -12.99 29.84
C ASN A 111 7.27 -14.06 30.79
N LYS A 112 8.60 -14.04 31.02
CA LYS A 112 9.34 -14.98 31.88
C LYS A 112 9.01 -16.46 31.59
N THR A 113 8.87 -16.81 30.31
CA THR A 113 8.40 -18.14 29.90
C THR A 113 9.53 -19.16 29.82
N LYS A 114 9.20 -20.44 29.98
CA LYS A 114 10.18 -21.53 29.92
C LYS A 114 10.15 -22.32 28.62
N ILE A 115 9.02 -22.34 27.92
CA ILE A 115 8.87 -23.03 26.65
C ILE A 115 8.27 -22.05 25.62
N VAL A 116 8.85 -22.01 24.43
CA VAL A 116 8.38 -21.17 23.33
C VAL A 116 8.17 -22.05 22.10
N ASN A 117 6.92 -22.16 21.66
CA ASN A 117 6.57 -22.84 20.42
C ASN A 117 6.44 -21.80 19.31
N THR A 118 7.27 -21.89 18.29
CA THR A 118 7.28 -20.97 17.15
C THR A 118 6.87 -21.72 15.90
N TYR A 119 5.77 -21.31 15.29
CA TYR A 119 5.22 -21.85 14.06
C TYR A 119 5.69 -20.99 12.88
N LEU A 120 6.39 -21.63 11.93
CA LEU A 120 7.03 -20.98 10.79
C LEU A 120 6.87 -21.81 9.51
N PRO A 121 7.04 -21.19 8.33
CA PRO A 121 7.08 -21.92 7.06
C PRO A 121 8.23 -22.94 7.02
N HIS A 122 8.01 -24.09 6.37
CA HIS A 122 8.97 -25.20 6.33
C HIS A 122 10.37 -24.77 5.83
N LYS A 123 10.40 -23.98 4.74
CA LYS A 123 11.65 -23.49 4.14
C LYS A 123 12.51 -22.69 5.14
N MET A 124 11.87 -21.98 6.05
CA MET A 124 12.56 -21.14 7.02
C MET A 124 13.09 -21.94 8.22
N ILE A 125 12.35 -22.95 8.68
CA ILE A 125 12.83 -23.83 9.75
C ILE A 125 14.11 -24.52 9.32
N LYS A 126 14.13 -25.08 8.10
CA LYS A 126 15.33 -25.68 7.52
C LYS A 126 16.51 -24.70 7.50
N TYR A 127 16.25 -23.44 7.13
CA TYR A 127 17.28 -22.40 7.11
C TYR A 127 17.79 -22.03 8.52
N LEU A 128 16.89 -21.92 9.50
CA LEU A 128 17.24 -21.68 10.90
C LEU A 128 18.07 -22.80 11.51
N GLU A 129 17.74 -24.06 11.21
CA GLU A 129 18.48 -25.22 11.70
C GLU A 129 19.90 -25.28 11.14
N ILE A 130 20.06 -25.01 9.83
CA ILE A 130 21.38 -25.03 9.18
C ILE A 130 22.25 -23.87 9.66
N ASN A 131 21.72 -22.63 9.62
CA ASN A 131 22.54 -21.43 9.79
C ASN A 131 22.55 -20.87 11.22
N PHE A 132 21.48 -21.10 12.00
CA PHE A 132 21.28 -20.45 13.30
C PHE A 132 21.17 -21.44 14.48
N SER A 133 21.43 -22.73 14.28
CA SER A 133 21.39 -23.73 15.35
C SER A 133 22.27 -23.36 16.56
N LYS A 134 23.49 -22.85 16.32
CA LYS A 134 24.40 -22.40 17.37
C LYS A 134 23.81 -21.23 18.19
N GLU A 135 23.22 -20.25 17.53
CA GLU A 135 22.61 -19.08 18.20
C GLU A 135 21.36 -19.49 19.00
N ILE A 136 20.50 -20.35 18.43
CA ILE A 136 19.32 -20.88 19.12
C ILE A 136 19.75 -21.66 20.37
N ASN A 137 20.77 -22.51 20.26
CA ASN A 137 21.31 -23.27 21.39
C ASN A 137 21.90 -22.36 22.47
N TYR A 138 22.61 -21.30 22.07
CA TYR A 138 23.12 -20.30 23.00
C TYR A 138 21.98 -19.60 23.75
N LEU A 139 20.91 -19.18 23.05
CA LEU A 139 19.74 -18.54 23.65
C LEU A 139 19.00 -19.47 24.63
N GLN A 140 18.84 -20.74 24.27
CA GLN A 140 18.22 -21.75 25.14
C GLN A 140 19.00 -21.91 26.45
N LYS A 141 20.33 -22.03 26.39
CA LYS A 141 21.18 -22.18 27.56
C LYS A 141 21.20 -20.92 28.42
N LYS A 142 21.43 -19.75 27.80
CA LYS A 142 21.57 -18.47 28.51
C LYS A 142 20.32 -18.09 29.30
N HIS A 143 19.14 -18.31 28.71
CA HIS A 143 17.87 -17.88 29.32
C HIS A 143 17.09 -19.04 29.95
N LEU A 144 17.67 -20.24 30.01
CA LEU A 144 17.05 -21.46 30.56
C LEU A 144 15.64 -21.67 30.00
N LEU A 145 15.54 -21.63 28.67
CA LEU A 145 14.31 -21.76 27.90
C LEU A 145 14.44 -22.84 26.83
N LYS A 146 13.31 -23.43 26.44
CA LYS A 146 13.22 -24.41 25.35
C LYS A 146 12.48 -23.80 24.17
N ILE A 147 13.13 -23.73 23.01
CA ILE A 147 12.56 -23.21 21.77
C ILE A 147 12.21 -24.41 20.88
N ASN A 148 10.93 -24.55 20.55
CA ASN A 148 10.45 -25.55 19.61
C ASN A 148 10.07 -24.84 18.31
N LEU A 149 10.72 -25.20 17.20
CA LEU A 149 10.35 -24.73 15.86
C LEU A 149 9.39 -25.75 15.25
N ILE A 150 8.19 -25.32 14.87
CA ILE A 150 7.11 -26.17 14.36
C ILE A 150 6.77 -25.74 12.95
N SER A 151 6.78 -26.70 12.01
CA SER A 151 6.47 -26.43 10.61
C SER A 151 4.97 -26.22 10.42
N ALA A 152 4.60 -25.05 9.91
CA ALA A 152 3.24 -24.68 9.55
C ALA A 152 3.22 -24.35 8.04
N PRO A 153 2.87 -25.31 7.16
CA PRO A 153 2.92 -25.13 5.70
C PRO A 153 1.96 -24.07 5.16
N ASN A 154 0.92 -23.72 5.92
CA ASN A 154 -0.07 -22.72 5.58
C ASN A 154 0.41 -21.27 5.77
N LEU A 155 1.58 -21.06 6.38
CA LEU A 155 2.16 -19.73 6.60
C LEU A 155 3.13 -19.36 5.47
N LEU A 156 3.11 -18.09 5.05
CA LEU A 156 4.04 -17.52 4.08
C LEU A 156 4.88 -16.43 4.75
N ILE A 157 6.07 -16.12 4.25
CA ILE A 157 6.88 -15.01 4.80
C ILE A 157 6.15 -13.69 4.50
N PRO A 158 5.94 -12.79 5.49
CA PRO A 158 6.54 -12.71 6.83
C PRO A 158 5.62 -13.15 7.99
N GLU A 159 4.70 -14.08 7.74
CA GLU A 159 3.76 -14.62 8.72
C GLU A 159 4.43 -15.60 9.67
N PHE A 160 4.04 -15.53 10.95
CA PHE A 160 4.52 -16.43 11.98
C PHE A 160 3.58 -16.43 13.19
N LYS A 161 3.63 -17.49 13.98
CA LYS A 161 2.90 -17.60 15.24
C LYS A 161 3.82 -18.06 16.35
N VAL A 162 3.71 -17.43 17.52
CA VAL A 162 4.50 -17.78 18.72
C VAL A 162 3.55 -18.03 19.87
N GLU A 163 3.64 -19.22 20.45
CA GLU A 163 2.93 -19.59 21.67
C GLU A 163 3.92 -19.72 22.82
N LEU A 164 3.69 -18.94 23.86
CA LEU A 164 4.52 -18.96 25.06
C LEU A 164 3.88 -19.83 26.13
N LEU A 165 4.65 -20.73 26.72
CA LEU A 165 4.20 -21.76 27.63
C LEU A 165 4.96 -21.72 28.96
N ASN A 166 4.27 -21.99 30.06
CA ASN A 166 4.89 -22.15 31.38
C ASN A 166 5.46 -23.57 31.57
N LYS A 167 6.15 -23.85 32.69
CA LYS A 167 6.66 -25.19 33.04
C LYS A 167 5.57 -26.27 32.99
N SER A 168 4.34 -25.94 33.39
CA SER A 168 3.17 -26.83 33.35
C SER A 168 2.47 -26.90 31.98
N LYS A 169 3.13 -26.45 30.89
CA LYS A 169 2.59 -26.39 29.51
C LYS A 169 1.28 -25.60 29.35
N LYS A 170 0.94 -24.74 30.31
CA LYS A 170 -0.18 -23.79 30.16
C LYS A 170 0.25 -22.63 29.25
N VAL A 171 -0.59 -22.28 28.30
CA VAL A 171 -0.37 -21.14 27.39
C VAL A 171 -0.48 -19.86 28.20
N ILE A 172 0.57 -19.05 28.18
CA ILE A 172 0.60 -17.73 28.81
C ILE A 172 0.05 -16.70 27.83
N LYS A 173 0.64 -16.63 26.63
CA LYS A 173 0.23 -15.69 25.57
C LYS A 173 0.51 -16.29 24.19
N LYS A 174 -0.28 -15.85 23.21
CA LYS A 174 -0.09 -16.15 21.78
C LYS A 174 0.15 -14.84 21.03
N PHE A 175 1.15 -14.85 20.16
CA PHE A 175 1.47 -13.75 19.26
C PHE A 175 1.37 -14.25 17.83
N GLU A 176 0.54 -13.61 17.03
CA GLU A 176 0.34 -13.98 15.63
C GLU A 176 0.60 -12.75 14.77
N PHE A 177 1.35 -12.95 13.69
CA PHE A 177 1.45 -12.00 12.61
C PHE A 177 0.98 -12.71 11.35
N LEU A 178 -0.23 -12.38 10.92
CA LEU A 178 -0.86 -12.88 9.70
C LEU A 178 -1.08 -11.68 8.78
N LYS A 179 -0.90 -11.83 7.48
CA LYS A 179 -1.35 -10.78 6.55
C LYS A 179 -2.89 -10.81 6.56
N ASN A 180 -3.52 -9.78 7.12
CA ASN A 180 -4.96 -9.62 7.00
C ASN A 180 -5.30 -9.34 5.54
N ILE A 181 -6.11 -10.18 4.92
CA ILE A 181 -6.66 -9.99 3.56
C ILE A 181 -7.69 -8.84 3.52
N GLU A 182 -8.08 -8.29 4.68
CA GLU A 182 -9.20 -7.35 4.82
C GLU A 182 -9.02 -5.94 4.20
N ASP A 183 -7.89 -5.65 3.56
CA ASP A 183 -7.71 -4.42 2.78
C ASP A 183 -8.40 -4.45 1.40
N GLU A 184 -9.06 -5.56 1.03
CA GLU A 184 -9.83 -5.74 -0.21
C GLU A 184 -11.33 -5.40 -0.09
N LYS A 185 -11.75 -4.59 0.88
CA LYS A 185 -13.08 -3.97 0.78
C LYS A 185 -13.04 -2.84 -0.24
N LEU A 186 -13.27 -3.22 -1.50
CA LEU A 186 -13.89 -2.38 -2.53
C LEU A 186 -14.94 -1.50 -1.87
N THR A 187 -14.68 -0.19 -1.82
CA THR A 187 -15.69 0.78 -1.42
C THR A 187 -16.88 0.60 -2.36
N PRO A 188 -18.11 0.33 -1.87
CA PRO A 188 -19.27 0.31 -2.74
C PRO A 188 -19.45 1.73 -3.31
N ASN A 189 -19.41 1.81 -4.63
CA ASN A 189 -19.81 2.96 -5.43
C ASN A 189 -21.03 3.65 -4.78
N LYS A 190 -20.87 4.90 -4.35
CA LYS A 190 -21.99 5.78 -4.01
C LYS A 190 -22.65 6.26 -5.31
N ASP A 191 -23.33 5.35 -5.99
CA ASP A 191 -24.33 5.69 -6.99
C ASP A 191 -25.55 4.80 -6.77
N LYS A 192 -26.43 5.25 -5.85
CA LYS A 192 -27.80 4.74 -5.77
C LYS A 192 -28.66 5.51 -6.78
N PRO A 193 -29.21 4.88 -7.82
CA PRO A 193 -30.42 5.40 -8.43
C PRO A 193 -31.56 5.27 -7.40
N LYS A 194 -32.28 6.37 -7.17
CA LYS A 194 -33.46 6.42 -6.31
C LYS A 194 -34.54 5.50 -6.87
N ILE A 195 -34.71 4.32 -6.27
CA ILE A 195 -35.90 3.51 -6.47
C ILE A 195 -36.87 3.82 -5.32
N VAL A 196 -37.95 4.52 -5.69
CA VAL A 196 -39.12 4.82 -4.88
C VAL A 196 -39.73 3.51 -4.36
N LYS A 197 -39.71 3.29 -3.05
CA LYS A 197 -40.56 2.28 -2.40
C LYS A 197 -41.78 2.98 -1.82
N LYS A 198 -42.93 2.72 -2.46
CA LYS A 198 -44.28 2.94 -1.95
C LYS A 198 -44.45 2.17 -0.63
N ASN A 199 -44.86 2.87 0.42
CA ASN A 199 -45.34 2.30 1.66
C ASN A 199 -46.87 2.22 1.62
N GLU A 200 -47.43 1.05 1.86
CA GLU A 200 -48.77 0.78 2.39
C GLU A 200 -48.55 -0.35 3.41
N SER A 201 -49.06 -0.39 4.65
CA SER A 201 -50.09 0.37 5.34
C SER A 201 -49.93 0.13 6.85
N LYS A 202 -49.99 1.17 7.69
CA LYS A 202 -50.36 1.05 9.11
C LYS A 202 -51.48 2.04 9.41
N THR A 203 -52.59 1.47 9.86
CA THR A 203 -53.82 2.09 10.35
C THR A 203 -53.57 3.12 11.46
N ILE A 204 -54.09 4.34 11.28
CA ILE A 204 -54.30 5.30 12.37
C ILE A 204 -55.71 5.88 12.23
N LYS A 205 -56.42 5.88 13.36
CA LYS A 205 -57.82 6.26 13.57
C LYS A 205 -58.06 7.76 13.34
N GLU A 206 -59.30 8.04 12.97
CA GLU A 206 -59.90 9.33 12.57
C GLU A 206 -59.76 10.48 13.59
N LYS A 207 -59.73 11.72 13.08
CA LYS A 207 -60.68 12.78 13.47
C LYS A 207 -60.70 13.95 12.47
N LYS A 208 -61.86 14.05 11.79
CA LYS A 208 -62.62 15.19 11.22
C LYS A 208 -61.88 16.52 10.93
N ILE A 209 -62.08 17.08 9.72
CA ILE A 209 -62.69 18.41 9.48
C ILE A 209 -63.08 18.60 7.99
N LYS A 210 -64.38 18.89 7.80
CA LYS A 210 -65.17 19.63 6.78
C LYS A 210 -64.79 19.66 5.28
N LYS A 211 -65.79 19.26 4.46
CA LYS A 211 -65.96 19.41 3.00
C LYS A 211 -65.87 20.87 2.51
N LYS A 212 -65.30 21.09 1.31
CA LYS A 212 -65.93 21.88 0.23
C LYS A 212 -65.36 21.51 -1.16
N SER A 213 -66.21 21.73 -2.16
CA SER A 213 -66.35 21.05 -3.44
C SER A 213 -65.38 21.43 -4.57
N LYS A 214 -65.19 20.45 -5.49
CA LYS A 214 -64.94 20.51 -6.95
C LYS A 214 -64.85 21.90 -7.60
N THR A 215 -63.82 22.12 -8.43
CA THR A 215 -63.92 22.08 -9.92
C THR A 215 -62.56 22.27 -10.59
N LEU A 216 -62.27 21.50 -11.64
CA LEU A 216 -61.18 21.70 -12.60
C LEU A 216 -61.41 22.97 -13.45
N ARG A 217 -60.36 23.74 -13.75
CA ARG A 217 -60.28 24.57 -14.98
C ARG A 217 -58.84 24.66 -15.53
N THR A 218 -58.63 23.91 -16.60
CA THR A 218 -57.87 24.14 -17.86
C THR A 218 -56.78 25.21 -17.98
N LEU A 219 -55.67 24.78 -18.61
CA LEU A 219 -54.57 25.55 -19.24
C LEU A 219 -55.05 26.75 -20.05
N TRP A 220 -54.30 27.87 -20.03
CA TRP A 220 -54.12 28.74 -21.20
C TRP A 220 -52.71 29.35 -21.28
N THR A 221 -52.20 29.33 -22.51
CA THR A 221 -50.90 29.76 -23.04
C THR A 221 -50.70 31.27 -23.01
N ARG A 222 -49.45 31.73 -22.77
CA ARG A 222 -49.08 33.16 -22.89
C ARG A 222 -48.59 33.45 -24.32
N LYS A 223 -49.38 34.22 -25.09
CA LYS A 223 -48.96 34.84 -26.35
C LYS A 223 -47.92 35.94 -26.10
N LYS A 224 -46.93 36.02 -26.98
CA LYS A 224 -46.06 37.19 -27.21
C LYS A 224 -46.84 38.33 -27.87
N ALA A 225 -46.42 39.56 -27.60
CA ALA A 225 -46.50 40.80 -28.40
C ALA A 225 -46.34 41.98 -27.42
N SER A 226 -45.60 43.06 -27.67
CA SER A 226 -44.77 43.52 -28.79
C SER A 226 -43.79 44.56 -28.23
#